data_AF-A0A2E5HUM0-F1
#
_entry.id   AF-A0A2E5HUM0-F1
#
_cell.length_a   1.000
_cell.length_b   1.000
_cell.length_c   1.000
_cell.angle_alpha   90.00
_cell.angle_beta   90.00
_cell.angle_gamma   90.00
#
_symmetry.space_group_name_H-M   'P 1'
#
loop_
_entity.id
_entity.type
_entity.pdbx_description
1 polymer ?
#
loop_
_entity_poly.entity_id
_entity_poly.type
_entity_poly.pdbx_seq_one_letter_code
_entity_poly.pdbx_strand_id
1 'polypeptide(L)'
;MVFLDGFIFGFFDNFLLIIGTYSGVTIEYRLHRLTHDYKTARKLRNFLIKNSKGVLGGLMGAGLSHVVSNGFGAFIDPTLNHMFIGIAIGTLVPVLFIPIIESLKSRNSSSV
;
A
#
# COMPACT_ATOMS: atom_id res chain seq x y z
N MET A 1 -21.11 -14.51 -10.69
CA MET A 1 -20.12 -15.02 -9.71
C MET A 1 -18.73 -14.55 -10.08
N VAL A 2 -18.21 -14.89 -11.26
CA VAL A 2 -16.90 -14.48 -11.79
C VAL A 2 -16.44 -13.04 -11.45
N PHE A 3 -17.29 -12.03 -11.67
CA PHE A 3 -16.95 -10.65 -11.32
C PHE A 3 -16.73 -10.45 -9.82
N LEU A 4 -17.65 -10.97 -9.00
CA LEU A 4 -17.59 -10.87 -7.54
C LEU A 4 -16.39 -11.65 -6.99
N ASP A 5 -16.08 -12.80 -7.58
CA ASP A 5 -14.93 -13.62 -7.20
C ASP A 5 -13.62 -12.87 -7.47
N GLY A 6 -13.49 -12.27 -8.66
CA GLY A 6 -12.36 -11.40 -8.99
C GLY A 6 -12.27 -10.17 -8.11
N PHE A 7 -13.41 -9.55 -7.80
CA PHE A 7 -13.48 -8.40 -6.90
C PHE A 7 -13.00 -8.73 -5.49
N ILE A 8 -13.49 -9.82 -4.91
CA ILE A 8 -13.09 -10.26 -3.56
C ILE A 8 -11.59 -10.55 -3.54
N PHE A 9 -11.08 -11.28 -4.54
CA PHE A 9 -9.65 -11.55 -4.67
C PHE A 9 -8.83 -10.25 -4.71
N GLY A 10 -9.13 -9.36 -5.65
CA GLY A 10 -8.40 -8.11 -5.81
C GLY A 10 -8.51 -7.18 -4.59
N PHE A 11 -9.68 -7.13 -3.96
CA PHE A 11 -9.90 -6.35 -2.74
C PHE A 11 -9.00 -6.84 -1.62
N PHE A 12 -9.02 -8.13 -1.30
CA PHE A 12 -8.21 -8.65 -0.19
C PHE A 12 -6.71 -8.60 -0.48
N ASP A 13 -6.30 -8.81 -1.73
CA ASP A 13 -4.89 -8.70 -2.15
C ASP A 13 -4.32 -7.31 -1.85
N ASN A 14 -4.98 -6.25 -2.33
CA ASN A 14 -4.52 -4.88 -2.10
C ASN A 14 -4.87 -4.34 -0.70
N PHE A 15 -5.90 -4.86 -0.05
CA PHE A 15 -6.21 -4.56 1.35
C PHE A 15 -5.12 -5.08 2.28
N LEU A 16 -4.60 -6.29 2.04
CA LEU A 16 -3.51 -6.85 2.82
C LEU A 16 -2.21 -6.07 2.60
N LEU A 17 -1.94 -5.61 1.38
CA LEU A 17 -0.83 -4.69 1.08
C LEU A 17 -0.93 -3.41 1.92
N ILE A 18 -2.11 -2.78 1.94
CA ILE A 18 -2.33 -1.53 2.68
C ILE A 18 -2.22 -1.78 4.19
N ILE A 19 -2.83 -2.86 4.71
CA ILE A 19 -2.66 -3.26 6.11
C ILE A 19 -1.18 -3.47 6.41
N GLY A 20 -0.43 -4.20 5.60
CA GLY A 20 0.99 -4.44 5.82
C GLY A 20 1.81 -3.15 5.85
N THR A 21 1.45 -2.20 4.98
CA THR A 21 2.14 -0.92 4.88
C THR A 21 1.81 0.00 6.06
N TYR A 22 0.55 0.07 6.50
CA TYR A 22 0.14 0.88 7.67
C TYR A 22 0.47 0.23 9.01
N SER A 23 0.37 -1.09 9.11
CA SER A 23 0.81 -1.83 10.29
C SER A 23 2.31 -1.69 10.48
N GLY A 24 3.04 -1.41 9.39
CA GLY A 24 4.47 -1.24 9.38
C GLY A 24 5.08 -2.42 10.10
N VAL A 25 5.09 -3.62 9.48
CA VAL A 25 5.92 -4.73 9.97
C VAL A 25 7.26 -4.11 10.27
N THR A 26 7.58 -4.04 11.56
CA THR A 26 8.27 -2.90 12.14
C THR A 26 9.75 -2.99 11.83
N ILE A 27 10.11 -2.81 10.56
CA ILE A 27 11.47 -2.65 10.10
C ILE A 27 12.01 -1.47 10.85
N GLU A 28 11.28 -0.39 11.08
CA GLU A 28 11.79 0.71 11.90
C GLU A 28 12.21 0.29 13.33
N TYR A 29 11.55 -0.69 13.97
CA TYR A 29 11.89 -1.21 15.30
C TYR A 29 12.96 -2.32 15.27
N ARG A 30 12.93 -3.21 14.26
CA ARG A 30 14.00 -4.20 14.04
C ARG A 30 15.30 -3.55 13.55
N LEU A 31 15.17 -2.54 12.70
CA LEU A 31 16.24 -1.65 12.28
C LEU A 31 16.69 -0.83 13.49
N HIS A 32 15.82 -0.33 14.39
CA HIS A 32 16.26 0.29 15.66
C HIS A 32 17.16 -0.64 16.50
N ARG A 33 16.87 -1.95 16.55
CA ARG A 33 17.72 -2.96 17.21
C ARG A 33 19.02 -3.25 16.44
N LEU A 34 19.04 -3.16 15.12
CA LEU A 34 20.24 -3.36 14.27
C LEU A 34 21.07 -2.07 14.05
N THR A 35 20.46 -0.90 14.23
CA THR A 35 20.99 0.43 13.88
C THR A 35 21.71 1.11 15.03
N HIS A 36 21.82 0.47 16.20
CA HIS A 36 22.52 1.05 17.33
C HIS A 36 23.95 1.50 16.97
N ASP A 37 24.57 0.93 15.92
CA ASP A 37 25.93 1.27 15.49
C ASP A 37 26.12 2.01 14.13
N TYR A 38 25.08 2.32 13.35
CA TYR A 38 25.30 2.79 11.97
C TYR A 38 24.76 4.20 11.68
N LYS A 39 25.68 5.19 11.70
CA LYS A 39 25.44 6.63 11.42
C LYS A 39 24.65 6.89 10.12
N THR A 40 24.77 6.01 9.13
CA THR A 40 24.14 6.17 7.82
C THR A 40 22.63 5.82 7.82
N ALA A 41 22.12 4.95 8.72
CA ALA A 41 20.66 4.75 8.86
C ALA A 41 20.01 5.95 9.49
N ARG A 42 20.69 6.59 10.45
CA ARG A 42 20.15 7.80 11.08
C ARG A 42 19.95 8.90 10.04
N LYS A 43 20.83 8.97 9.03
CA LYS A 43 20.72 9.89 7.89
C LYS A 43 19.56 9.51 6.96
N LEU A 44 19.40 8.22 6.64
CA LEU A 44 18.29 7.70 5.84
C LEU A 44 16.93 7.89 6.56
N ARG A 45 16.84 7.57 7.85
CA ARG A 45 15.66 7.77 8.69
C ARG A 45 15.26 9.23 8.74
N ASN A 46 16.22 10.11 9.03
CA ASN A 46 15.96 11.55 9.06
C ASN A 46 15.57 12.08 7.67
N PHE A 47 16.10 11.50 6.58
CA PHE A 47 15.66 11.80 5.22
C PHE A 47 14.23 11.31 4.94
N LEU A 48 13.84 10.10 5.36
CA LEU A 48 12.47 9.59 5.22
C LEU A 48 11.47 10.41 6.04
N ILE A 49 11.79 10.71 7.29
CA ILE A 49 10.94 11.54 8.18
C ILE A 49 10.78 12.95 7.59
N LYS A 50 11.86 13.54 7.07
CA LYS A 50 11.83 14.87 6.45
C LYS A 50 11.07 14.88 5.11
N ASN A 51 10.96 13.73 4.44
CA ASN A 51 10.15 13.53 3.24
C ASN A 51 8.84 12.78 3.55
N SER A 52 8.14 13.08 4.63
CA SER A 52 6.85 12.42 4.97
C SER A 52 5.81 12.50 3.83
N LYS A 53 5.88 13.55 2.98
CA LYS A 53 5.10 13.65 1.74
C LYS A 53 5.42 12.55 0.72
N GLY A 54 6.66 12.07 0.71
CA GLY A 54 7.14 10.96 -0.13
C GLY A 54 6.72 9.58 0.37
N VAL A 55 6.41 9.42 1.66
CA VAL A 55 5.87 8.15 2.20
C VAL A 55 4.45 7.92 1.67
N LEU A 56 3.60 8.95 1.71
CA LEU A 56 2.27 8.88 1.11
C LEU A 56 2.34 8.65 -0.41
N GLY A 57 3.22 9.38 -1.10
CA GLY A 57 3.46 9.19 -2.53
C GLY A 57 3.97 7.79 -2.87
N GLY A 58 4.83 7.21 -2.02
CA GLY A 58 5.32 5.84 -2.16
C GLY A 58 4.24 4.79 -1.90
N LEU A 59 3.39 4.99 -0.89
CA LEU A 59 2.25 4.11 -0.61
C LEU A 59 1.19 4.18 -1.73
N MET A 60 0.84 5.38 -2.20
CA MET A 60 -0.05 5.56 -3.34
C MET A 60 0.54 4.95 -4.61
N GLY A 61 1.83 5.17 -4.87
CA GLY A 61 2.55 4.60 -6.01
C GLY A 61 2.58 3.08 -5.98
N ALA A 62 2.92 2.48 -4.85
CA ALA A 62 2.91 1.03 -4.66
C ALA A 62 1.50 0.46 -4.87
N GLY A 63 0.49 1.03 -4.21
CA GLY A 63 -0.90 0.61 -4.37
C GLY A 63 -1.40 0.69 -5.81
N LEU A 64 -1.14 1.80 -6.51
CA LEU A 64 -1.52 1.97 -7.93
C LEU A 64 -0.74 1.03 -8.86
N SER A 65 0.56 0.85 -8.65
CA SER A 65 1.35 -0.10 -9.44
C SER A 65 0.85 -1.54 -9.28
N HIS A 66 0.36 -1.89 -8.08
CA HIS A 66 -0.20 -3.20 -7.79
C HIS A 66 -1.55 -3.43 -8.50
N VAL A 67 -2.40 -2.39 -8.58
CA VAL A 67 -3.64 -2.43 -9.39
C VAL A 67 -3.32 -2.72 -10.85
N VAL A 68 -2.37 -1.98 -11.43
CA VAL A 68 -1.95 -2.16 -12.83
C VAL A 68 -1.34 -3.55 -13.04
N SER A 69 -0.42 -3.96 -12.16
CA SER A 69 0.26 -5.26 -12.23
C SER A 69 -0.73 -6.43 -12.18
N ASN A 70 -1.68 -6.41 -11.23
CA ASN A 70 -2.70 -7.45 -11.12
C ASN A 70 -3.68 -7.44 -12.27
N GLY A 71 -4.11 -6.26 -12.74
CA GLY A 71 -4.97 -6.13 -13.90
C GLY A 71 -4.34 -6.72 -15.16
N PHE A 72 -3.08 -6.36 -15.44
CA PHE A 72 -2.33 -6.92 -16.58
C PHE A 72 -2.03 -8.42 -16.40
N GLY A 73 -1.63 -8.85 -15.21
CA GLY A 73 -1.36 -10.27 -14.92
C GLY A 73 -2.61 -11.12 -15.14
N ALA A 74 -3.75 -10.70 -14.60
CA ALA A 74 -5.02 -11.38 -14.83
C ALA A 74 -5.44 -11.34 -16.30
N PHE A 75 -5.21 -10.24 -17.00
CA PHE A 75 -5.54 -10.13 -18.43
C PHE A 75 -4.71 -11.09 -19.31
N ILE A 76 -3.44 -11.30 -18.99
CA ILE A 76 -2.56 -12.18 -19.78
C ILE A 76 -2.74 -13.65 -19.40
N ASP A 77 -3.07 -13.97 -18.15
CA ASP A 77 -3.27 -15.34 -17.68
C ASP A 77 -4.60 -15.93 -18.21
N PRO A 78 -4.57 -16.98 -19.05
CA PRO A 78 -5.78 -17.63 -19.58
C PRO A 78 -6.72 -18.15 -18.49
N THR A 79 -6.17 -18.47 -17.32
CA THR A 79 -6.92 -18.99 -16.17
C THR A 79 -7.66 -17.87 -15.44
N LEU A 80 -7.12 -16.65 -15.41
CA LEU A 80 -7.65 -15.53 -14.61
C LEU A 80 -8.31 -14.43 -15.45
N ASN A 81 -8.14 -14.44 -16.78
CA ASN A 81 -8.65 -13.40 -17.68
C ASN A 81 -10.16 -13.16 -17.53
N HIS A 82 -10.93 -14.23 -17.32
CA HIS A 82 -12.37 -14.11 -17.12
C HIS A 82 -12.75 -13.28 -15.88
N MET A 83 -11.84 -13.16 -14.90
CA MET A 83 -12.01 -12.42 -13.63
C MET A 83 -11.34 -11.03 -13.65
N PHE A 84 -10.61 -10.67 -14.72
CA PHE A 84 -9.70 -9.51 -14.74
C PHE A 84 -10.37 -8.20 -14.30
N ILE A 85 -11.59 -7.92 -14.79
CA ILE A 85 -12.31 -6.68 -14.45
C ILE A 85 -12.60 -6.65 -12.94
N GLY A 86 -13.01 -7.79 -12.37
CA GLY A 86 -13.22 -7.93 -10.94
C GLY A 86 -11.92 -7.65 -10.17
N ILE A 87 -10.81 -8.26 -10.58
CA ILE A 87 -9.50 -8.09 -9.92
C ILE A 87 -9.03 -6.63 -10.00
N ALA A 88 -9.14 -5.98 -11.16
CA ALA A 88 -8.73 -4.59 -11.35
C ALA A 88 -9.55 -3.62 -10.48
N ILE A 89 -10.88 -3.78 -10.43
CA ILE A 89 -11.75 -2.95 -9.59
C ILE A 89 -11.54 -3.27 -8.11
N GLY A 90 -11.45 -4.56 -7.77
CA GLY A 90 -11.19 -5.04 -6.42
C GLY A 90 -9.92 -4.46 -5.85
N THR A 91 -8.82 -4.49 -6.60
CA THR A 91 -7.54 -3.89 -6.17
C THR A 91 -7.59 -2.37 -6.08
N LEU A 92 -8.38 -1.70 -6.92
CA LEU A 92 -8.48 -0.24 -6.91
C LEU A 92 -9.18 0.28 -5.64
N VAL A 93 -10.22 -0.40 -5.16
CA VAL A 93 -11.04 0.07 -4.03
C VAL A 93 -10.22 0.31 -2.76
N PRO A 94 -9.37 -0.62 -2.27
CA PRO A 94 -8.50 -0.39 -1.12
C PRO A 94 -7.61 0.85 -1.27
N VAL A 95 -7.04 1.07 -2.46
CA VAL A 95 -6.11 2.18 -2.73
C VAL A 95 -6.79 3.54 -2.57
N LEU A 96 -8.08 3.64 -2.94
CA LEU A 96 -8.86 4.87 -2.77
C LEU A 96 -9.07 5.24 -1.30
N PHE A 97 -8.95 4.29 -0.36
CA PHE A 97 -9.03 4.60 1.07
C PHE A 97 -7.77 5.24 1.63
N ILE A 98 -6.60 5.09 0.99
CA ILE A 98 -5.33 5.69 1.45
C ILE A 98 -5.45 7.21 1.68
N PRO A 99 -5.88 8.03 0.68
CA PRO A 99 -6.01 9.48 0.89
C PRO A 99 -7.09 9.83 1.92
N ILE A 100 -8.15 9.02 2.05
CA ILE A 100 -9.22 9.23 3.04
C ILE A 100 -8.66 9.04 4.45
N ILE A 101 -7.97 7.93 4.70
CA ILE A 101 -7.34 7.61 5.99
C ILE A 101 -6.34 8.71 6.38
N GLU A 102 -5.51 9.15 5.43
CA GLU A 102 -4.53 10.21 5.70
C GLU A 102 -5.20 11.56 5.98
N SER A 103 -6.27 11.91 5.26
CA SER A 103 -7.03 13.13 5.53
C SER A 103 -7.66 13.13 6.93
N LEU A 104 -8.19 12.00 7.38
CA LEU A 104 -8.74 11.86 8.73
C LEU A 104 -7.66 12.00 9.80
N LYS A 105 -6.47 11.42 9.59
CA LYS A 105 -5.34 11.54 10.51
C LYS A 105 -4.81 12.97 10.63
N SER A 106 -4.70 13.69 9.51
CA SER A 106 -4.24 15.09 9.49
C SER A 106 -5.20 16.01 10.25
N ARG A 107 -6.52 15.82 10.13
CA ARG A 107 -7.54 16.59 10.85
C ARG A 107 -7.45 16.41 12.37
N ASN A 108 -7.28 15.18 12.85
CA ASN A 108 -7.16 14.90 14.28
C ASN A 108 -5.87 15.46 14.91
N SER A 109 -4.80 15.63 14.10
CA SER A 109 -3.53 16.17 14.58
C SER A 109 -3.50 17.71 14.64
N SER A 110 -4.49 18.39 14.06
CA SER A 110 -4.61 19.86 14.06
C SER A 110 -5.64 20.37 15.08
N SER A 111 -6.34 19.47 15.77
CA SER A 111 -7.30 19.75 16.84
C SER A 111 -6.73 19.57 18.26
N VAL A 112 -5.41 19.48 18.40
CA VAL A 112 -4.66 19.45 19.68
C VAL A 112 -3.61 20.55 19.63
#